data_AF-A0A1H9SX91-F1
#
_entry.id   AF-A0A1H9SX91-F1
#
_cell.length_a   1.000
_cell.length_b   1.000
_cell.length_c   1.000
_cell.angle_alpha   90.00
_cell.angle_beta   90.00
_cell.angle_gamma   90.00
#
_symmetry.space_group_name_H-M   'P 1'
#
loop_
_entity.id
_entity.type
_entity.pdbx_description
1 polymer ?
#
loop_
_entity_poly.entity_id
_entity_poly.type
_entity_poly.pdbx_seq_one_letter_code
_entity_poly.pdbx_strand_id
1 'polypeptide(L)'
;MKETRRKNWKRMFVILATINVTIVLAIILLIIWPVSSEEYPDKQYIEEEAGAEFVVQSSKENLTQLVNEYIDKLLKDKNDQYAISLDEAVHLMGTIEAFDTEVPVNITFEPVVQQNGDVLLESTEMSLGLLRLPKDKILKYVDDKINTPDWVVINPKEESIYIALTQMELKSNFKVKVQQFNLAEDQLSFRIKIPNETLGLD
;
A
#
# COMPACT_ATOMS: atom_id res chain seq x y z
N MET A 1 6.34 55.60 44.60
CA MET A 1 5.97 54.78 43.41
C MET A 1 7.24 54.21 42.81
N LYS A 2 7.45 52.89 42.86
CA LYS A 2 8.55 52.22 42.13
C LYS A 2 7.92 51.32 41.07
N GLU A 3 7.76 51.84 39.85
CA GLU A 3 7.53 51.00 38.69
C GLU A 3 8.84 50.28 38.34
N THR A 4 8.97 49.02 38.72
CA THR A 4 9.97 48.11 38.13
C THR A 4 9.39 47.47 36.88
N ARG A 5 9.07 48.28 35.85
CA ARG A 5 8.88 47.76 34.50
C ARG A 5 10.23 47.83 33.78
N ARG A 6 10.83 46.67 33.47
CA ARG A 6 11.75 46.40 32.34
C ARG A 6 12.79 45.31 32.69
N LYS A 7 12.38 44.05 32.66
CA LYS A 7 13.26 42.91 32.28
C LYS A 7 12.51 41.62 31.88
N ASN A 8 11.18 41.68 31.70
CA ASN A 8 10.38 40.47 31.49
C ASN A 8 10.23 40.10 30.01
N TRP A 9 10.18 41.08 29.09
CA TRP A 9 10.05 40.78 27.65
C TRP A 9 11.23 39.98 27.09
N LYS A 10 12.48 40.30 27.49
CA LYS A 10 13.66 39.52 27.06
C LYS A 10 13.61 38.07 27.56
N ARG A 11 13.10 37.83 28.78
CA ARG A 11 12.90 36.47 29.31
C ARG A 11 11.76 35.75 28.59
N MET A 12 10.63 36.41 28.37
CA MET A 12 9.50 35.85 27.61
C MET A 12 9.91 35.52 26.17
N PHE A 13 10.74 36.34 25.54
CA PHE A 13 11.31 36.07 24.22
C PHE A 13 12.21 34.82 24.23
N VAL A 14 13.11 34.69 25.22
CA VAL A 14 13.98 33.50 25.33
C VAL A 14 13.17 32.23 25.64
N ILE A 15 12.14 32.32 26.50
CA ILE A 15 11.22 31.20 26.77
C ILE A 15 10.49 30.80 25.49
N LEU A 16 9.91 31.78 24.78
CA LEU A 16 9.22 31.52 23.52
C LEU A 16 10.16 30.92 22.47
N ALA A 17 11.39 31.43 22.35
CA ALA A 17 12.40 30.89 21.44
C ALA A 17 12.77 29.44 21.82
N THR A 18 12.95 29.16 23.11
CA THR A 18 13.25 27.81 23.59
C THR A 18 12.09 26.86 23.27
N ILE A 19 10.84 27.27 23.50
CA ILE A 19 9.65 26.47 23.17
C ILE A 19 9.60 26.18 21.66
N ASN A 20 9.80 27.19 20.81
CA ASN A 20 9.80 26.99 19.36
C ASN A 20 10.91 26.02 18.92
N VAL A 21 12.12 26.17 19.45
CA VAL A 21 13.23 25.25 19.18
C VAL A 21 12.90 23.83 19.62
N THR A 22 12.32 23.65 20.82
CA THR A 22 11.89 22.34 21.30
C THR A 22 10.81 21.73 20.42
N ILE A 23 9.82 22.51 19.95
CA ILE A 23 8.78 22.03 19.04
C ILE A 23 9.38 21.58 17.71
N VAL A 24 10.25 22.40 17.11
CA VAL A 24 10.92 22.07 15.85
C VAL A 24 11.77 20.80 16.01
N LEU A 25 12.53 20.68 17.09
CA LEU A 25 13.30 19.48 17.41
C LEU A 25 12.39 18.25 17.59
N ALA A 26 11.28 18.39 18.30
CA ALA A 26 10.33 17.29 18.49
C ALA A 26 9.75 16.82 17.15
N ILE A 27 9.37 17.74 16.26
CA ILE A 27 8.86 17.41 14.92
C ILE A 27 9.94 16.67 14.11
N ILE A 28 11.19 17.16 14.12
CA ILE A 28 12.29 16.49 13.40
C ILE A 28 12.50 15.08 13.95
N LEU A 29 12.49 14.91 15.28
CA LEU A 29 12.62 13.60 15.93
C LEU A 29 11.49 12.64 15.55
N LEU A 30 10.25 13.14 15.40
CA LEU A 30 9.12 12.32 14.96
C LEU A 30 9.24 11.89 13.49
N ILE A 31 9.73 12.78 12.62
CA ILE A 31 9.93 12.47 11.19
C ILE A 31 10.99 11.38 11.01
N ILE A 32 12.07 11.42 11.79
CA ILE A 32 13.16 10.42 11.70
C ILE A 32 12.91 9.16 12.55
N TRP A 33 11.83 9.11 13.32
CA TRP A 33 11.52 7.96 14.18
C TRP A 33 11.24 6.72 13.32
N PRO A 34 11.76 5.52 13.65
CA PRO A 34 11.56 4.33 12.82
C PRO A 34 10.09 3.91 12.76
N VAL A 35 9.64 3.42 11.60
CA VAL A 35 8.36 2.72 11.44
C VAL A 35 8.52 1.24 11.77
N SER A 36 7.47 0.64 12.33
CA SER A 36 7.41 -0.81 12.55
C SER A 36 7.36 -1.54 11.21
N SER A 37 7.98 -2.73 11.16
CA SER A 37 7.78 -3.68 10.07
C SER A 37 6.58 -4.56 10.35
N GLU A 38 5.78 -4.81 9.33
CA GLU A 38 4.79 -5.87 9.33
C GLU A 38 5.42 -7.18 8.84
N GLU A 39 5.02 -8.31 9.40
CA GLU A 39 5.42 -9.63 8.90
C GLU A 39 4.52 -10.02 7.73
N TYR A 40 5.13 -10.57 6.67
CA TYR A 40 4.35 -11.11 5.56
C TYR A 40 3.66 -12.41 5.98
N PRO A 41 2.47 -12.70 5.43
CA PRO A 41 1.78 -13.94 5.73
C PRO A 41 2.60 -15.13 5.22
N ASP A 42 2.46 -16.28 5.89
CA ASP A 42 3.14 -17.50 5.51
C ASP A 42 2.78 -17.91 4.07
N LYS A 43 3.78 -18.26 3.27
CA LYS A 43 3.58 -18.63 1.86
C LYS A 43 2.76 -19.92 1.76
N GLN A 44 1.60 -19.84 1.13
CA GLN A 44 0.76 -21.00 0.82
C GLN A 44 1.02 -21.46 -0.62
N TYR A 45 1.16 -22.77 -0.81
CA TYR A 45 1.36 -23.41 -2.10
C TYR A 45 0.08 -24.18 -2.46
N ILE A 46 -0.48 -23.91 -3.63
CA ILE A 46 -1.77 -24.48 -4.06
C ILE A 46 -1.59 -25.78 -4.86
N GLU A 47 -0.36 -26.19 -5.13
CA GLU A 47 -0.02 -27.36 -5.95
C GLU A 47 -0.49 -28.68 -5.34
N GLU A 48 -0.49 -28.78 -4.02
CA GLU A 48 -0.74 -30.03 -3.29
C GLU A 48 -2.24 -30.41 -3.23
N GLU A 49 -3.14 -29.45 -3.48
CA GLU A 49 -4.58 -29.72 -3.48
C GLU A 49 -5.01 -30.47 -4.76
N ALA A 50 -5.91 -31.46 -4.66
CA ALA A 50 -6.47 -32.09 -5.85
C ALA A 50 -7.55 -31.19 -6.47
N GLY A 51 -7.48 -30.96 -7.78
CA GLY A 51 -8.40 -30.05 -8.44
C GLY A 51 -8.18 -29.91 -9.94
N ALA A 52 -9.14 -29.28 -10.60
CA ALA A 52 -8.98 -28.84 -11.98
C ALA A 52 -8.12 -27.57 -12.02
N GLU A 53 -7.17 -27.50 -12.95
CA GLU A 53 -6.30 -26.34 -13.15
C GLU A 53 -6.50 -25.72 -14.53
N PHE A 54 -6.58 -24.40 -14.56
CA PHE A 54 -6.71 -23.59 -15.75
C PHE A 54 -5.60 -22.54 -15.77
N VAL A 55 -5.02 -22.32 -16.95
CA VAL A 55 -4.11 -21.20 -17.18
C VAL A 55 -4.87 -20.17 -18.00
N VAL A 56 -5.02 -18.98 -17.45
CA VAL A 56 -5.71 -17.86 -18.08
C VAL A 56 -4.68 -16.80 -18.42
N GLN A 57 -4.71 -16.33 -19.66
CA GLN A 57 -3.92 -15.20 -20.12
C GLN A 57 -4.77 -13.93 -20.10
N SER A 58 -4.15 -12.81 -19.77
CA SER A 58 -4.79 -11.50 -19.75
C SER A 58 -3.86 -10.44 -20.35
N SER A 59 -4.41 -9.26 -20.63
CA SER A 59 -3.65 -8.05 -20.95
C SER A 59 -3.59 -7.12 -19.75
N LYS A 60 -2.65 -6.16 -19.79
CA LYS A 60 -2.55 -5.05 -18.84
C LYS A 60 -3.85 -4.27 -18.72
N GLU A 61 -4.50 -3.99 -19.84
CA GLU A 61 -5.77 -3.24 -19.87
C GLU A 61 -6.88 -3.99 -19.12
N ASN A 62 -7.07 -5.28 -19.44
CA ASN A 62 -8.09 -6.11 -18.79
C ASN A 62 -7.83 -6.25 -17.28
N LEU A 63 -6.56 -6.44 -16.90
CA LEU A 63 -6.22 -6.56 -15.48
C LEU A 63 -6.38 -5.23 -14.74
N THR A 64 -5.99 -4.12 -15.37
CA THR A 64 -6.18 -2.77 -14.83
C THR A 64 -7.65 -2.51 -14.57
N GLN A 65 -8.51 -2.82 -15.53
CA GLN A 65 -9.96 -2.67 -15.37
C GLN A 65 -10.49 -3.53 -14.22
N LEU A 66 -10.11 -4.82 -14.18
CA LEU A 66 -10.55 -5.75 -13.14
C LEU A 66 -10.15 -5.28 -11.73
N VAL A 67 -8.91 -4.82 -11.55
CA VAL A 67 -8.39 -4.34 -10.27
C VAL A 67 -9.13 -3.07 -9.84
N ASN A 68 -9.33 -2.11 -10.75
CA ASN A 68 -10.04 -0.88 -10.43
C ASN A 68 -11.51 -1.13 -10.06
N GLU A 69 -12.21 -2.02 -10.78
CA GLU A 69 -13.58 -2.43 -10.40
C GLU A 69 -13.63 -3.07 -9.00
N TYR A 70 -12.59 -3.81 -8.61
CA TYR A 70 -12.49 -4.40 -7.29
C TYR A 70 -12.23 -3.35 -6.20
N ILE A 71 -11.30 -2.42 -6.44
CA ILE A 71 -11.01 -1.29 -5.54
C ILE A 71 -12.26 -0.45 -5.32
N ASP A 72 -12.95 -0.06 -6.38
CA ASP A 72 -14.20 0.70 -6.30
C ASP A 72 -15.25 -0.02 -5.46
N LYS A 73 -15.36 -1.34 -5.62
CA LYS A 73 -16.32 -2.14 -4.84
C LYS A 73 -15.97 -2.20 -3.36
N LEU A 74 -14.69 -2.28 -3.01
CA LEU A 74 -14.23 -2.31 -1.61
C LEU A 74 -14.33 -0.93 -0.94
N LEU A 75 -14.07 0.14 -1.68
CA LEU A 75 -13.93 1.50 -1.14
C LEU A 75 -15.20 2.36 -1.24
N LYS A 76 -16.31 1.79 -1.71
CA LYS A 76 -17.61 2.46 -1.92
C LYS A 76 -18.15 3.35 -0.79
N ASP A 77 -17.69 3.15 0.45
CA ASP A 77 -18.11 3.95 1.62
C ASP A 77 -17.19 5.16 1.91
N LYS A 78 -16.05 5.30 1.23
CA LYS A 78 -15.11 6.41 1.40
C LYS A 78 -15.04 7.23 0.12
N ASN A 79 -14.97 8.55 0.25
CA ASN A 79 -14.89 9.50 -0.87
C ASN A 79 -13.50 9.50 -1.55
N ASP A 80 -12.68 8.49 -1.26
CA ASP A 80 -11.30 8.38 -1.69
C ASP A 80 -11.25 7.70 -3.06
N GLN A 81 -10.72 8.42 -4.06
CA GLN A 81 -10.57 7.89 -5.40
C GLN A 81 -9.16 7.32 -5.54
N TYR A 82 -9.04 5.99 -5.50
CA TYR A 82 -7.79 5.31 -5.83
C TYR A 82 -7.96 4.58 -7.15
N ALA A 83 -6.93 4.64 -7.99
CA ALA A 83 -6.85 3.96 -9.26
C ALA A 83 -5.47 3.33 -9.41
N ILE A 84 -5.46 2.16 -10.03
CA ILE A 84 -4.26 1.48 -10.50
C ILE A 84 -4.16 1.64 -12.02
N SER A 85 -2.95 1.83 -12.54
CA SER A 85 -2.59 1.66 -13.95
C SER A 85 -1.44 0.67 -14.07
N LEU A 86 -1.49 -0.21 -15.06
CA LEU A 86 -0.43 -1.16 -15.38
C LEU A 86 0.21 -0.76 -16.70
N ASP A 87 1.41 -0.21 -16.64
CA ASP A 87 2.17 0.25 -17.82
C ASP A 87 3.45 -0.57 -18.00
N GLU A 88 4.62 0.01 -17.79
CA GLU A 88 5.89 -0.74 -17.61
C GLU A 88 6.09 -1.13 -16.15
N ALA A 89 5.47 -0.36 -15.23
CA ALA A 89 5.43 -0.59 -13.80
C ALA A 89 3.96 -0.53 -13.32
N VAL A 90 3.74 -0.82 -12.03
CA VAL A 90 2.43 -0.65 -11.40
C VAL A 90 2.34 0.76 -10.84
N HIS A 91 1.38 1.55 -11.30
CA HIS A 91 1.14 2.90 -10.81
C HIS A 91 -0.13 2.94 -9.95
N LEU A 92 -0.01 3.41 -8.72
CA LEU A 92 -1.13 3.72 -7.84
C LEU A 92 -1.27 5.23 -7.76
N MET A 93 -2.46 5.72 -8.07
CA MET A 93 -2.82 7.13 -8.07
C MET A 93 -4.05 7.31 -7.18
N GLY A 94 -4.09 8.37 -6.39
CA GLY A 94 -5.30 8.71 -5.67
C GLY A 94 -5.21 10.00 -4.89
N THR A 95 -6.15 10.20 -3.98
CA THR A 95 -6.17 11.34 -3.07
C THR A 95 -6.34 10.87 -1.64
N ILE A 96 -5.66 11.56 -0.73
CA ILE A 96 -5.81 11.33 0.71
C ILE A 96 -6.05 12.65 1.42
N GLU A 97 -6.89 12.64 2.44
CA GLU A 97 -7.13 13.80 3.28
C GLU A 97 -5.95 14.00 4.24
N ALA A 98 -5.29 15.15 4.14
CA ALA A 98 -4.25 15.59 5.07
C ALA A 98 -4.42 17.08 5.36
N PHE A 99 -4.45 17.46 6.65
CA PHE A 99 -4.70 18.85 7.07
C PHE A 99 -6.01 19.43 6.50
N ASP A 100 -7.10 18.65 6.56
CA ASP A 100 -8.42 19.00 6.02
C ASP A 100 -8.39 19.39 4.52
N THR A 101 -7.39 18.88 3.78
CA THR A 101 -7.20 19.13 2.35
C THR A 101 -6.93 17.82 1.64
N GLU A 102 -7.48 17.66 0.44
CA GLU A 102 -7.17 16.51 -0.42
C GLU A 102 -5.80 16.70 -1.06
N VAL A 103 -4.90 15.75 -0.80
CA VAL A 103 -3.54 15.75 -1.34
C VAL A 103 -3.39 14.57 -2.30
N PRO A 104 -2.91 14.78 -3.52
CA PRO A 104 -2.71 13.68 -4.46
C PRO A 104 -1.55 12.79 -4.02
N VAL A 105 -1.77 11.48 -4.03
CA VAL A 105 -0.75 10.45 -3.80
C VAL A 105 -0.46 9.74 -5.13
N ASN A 106 0.81 9.58 -5.44
CA ASN A 106 1.25 8.75 -6.56
C ASN A 106 2.38 7.83 -6.11
N ILE A 107 2.25 6.55 -6.40
CA ILE A 107 3.22 5.52 -6.04
C ILE A 107 3.49 4.65 -7.27
N THR A 108 4.75 4.47 -7.60
CA THR A 108 5.19 3.52 -8.62
C THR A 108 5.80 2.32 -7.93
N PHE A 109 5.40 1.12 -8.35
CA PHE A 109 5.90 -0.14 -7.84
C PHE A 109 6.48 -1.00 -8.95
N GLU A 110 7.57 -1.68 -8.61
CA GLU A 110 8.12 -2.79 -9.39
C GLU A 110 7.52 -4.11 -8.87
N PRO A 111 6.85 -4.91 -9.71
CA PRO A 111 6.24 -6.17 -9.29
C PRO A 111 7.24 -7.34 -9.32
N VAL A 112 7.33 -8.06 -8.20
CA VAL A 112 8.16 -9.27 -8.05
C VAL A 112 7.27 -10.46 -7.69
N VAL A 113 7.14 -11.39 -8.66
CA VAL A 113 6.39 -12.63 -8.46
C VAL A 113 7.16 -13.57 -7.52
N GLN A 114 6.50 -13.99 -6.46
CA GLN A 114 7.04 -14.92 -5.47
C GLN A 114 6.97 -16.37 -5.98
N GLN A 115 7.74 -17.27 -5.37
CA GLN A 115 7.79 -18.68 -5.77
C GLN A 115 6.42 -19.38 -5.70
N ASN A 116 5.57 -19.01 -4.74
CA ASN A 116 4.21 -19.55 -4.62
C ASN A 116 3.19 -18.85 -5.54
N GLY A 117 3.62 -17.82 -6.29
CA GLY A 117 2.78 -17.05 -7.20
C GLY A 117 1.99 -15.92 -6.53
N ASP A 118 2.33 -15.57 -5.29
CA ASP A 118 1.98 -14.27 -4.70
C ASP A 118 2.80 -13.15 -5.36
N VAL A 119 2.43 -11.89 -5.11
CA VAL A 119 3.11 -10.72 -5.70
C VAL A 119 3.63 -9.81 -4.60
N LEU A 120 4.91 -9.44 -4.67
CA LEU A 120 5.51 -8.37 -3.87
C LEU A 120 5.66 -7.13 -4.76
N LEU A 121 5.06 -6.02 -4.36
CA LEU A 121 5.21 -4.73 -5.03
C LEU A 121 6.21 -3.89 -4.27
N GLU A 122 7.39 -3.63 -4.85
CA GLU A 122 8.44 -2.82 -4.24
C GLU A 122 8.34 -1.37 -4.73
N SER A 123 8.26 -0.39 -3.83
CA SER A 123 8.08 1.01 -4.24
C SER A 123 9.38 1.62 -4.78
N THR A 124 9.37 1.98 -6.06
CA THR A 124 10.49 2.66 -6.71
C THR A 124 10.40 4.17 -6.54
N GLU A 125 9.21 4.74 -6.66
CA GLU A 125 8.94 6.17 -6.55
C GLU A 125 7.65 6.42 -5.76
N MET A 126 7.64 7.49 -4.96
CA MET A 126 6.48 7.86 -4.16
C MET A 126 6.41 9.37 -3.98
N SER A 127 5.22 9.93 -4.12
CA SER A 127 4.96 11.35 -3.92
C SER A 127 3.62 11.58 -3.23
N LEU A 128 3.60 12.58 -2.35
CA LEU A 128 2.40 13.09 -1.70
C LEU A 128 2.31 14.60 -1.94
N GLY A 129 1.64 14.99 -3.02
CA GLY A 129 1.59 16.37 -3.49
C GLY A 129 2.99 16.95 -3.69
N LEU A 130 3.25 18.11 -3.10
CA LEU A 130 4.55 18.78 -3.10
C LEU A 130 5.41 18.43 -1.87
N LEU A 131 4.93 17.54 -1.00
CA LEU A 131 5.62 17.19 0.23
C LEU A 131 6.78 16.25 -0.09
N ARG A 132 7.98 16.61 0.39
CA ARG A 132 9.17 15.76 0.32
C ARG A 132 9.27 14.94 1.60
N LEU A 133 8.47 13.89 1.68
CA LEU A 133 8.49 12.96 2.81
C LEU A 133 9.27 11.69 2.44
N PRO A 134 9.90 11.04 3.43
CA PRO A 134 10.41 9.68 3.26
C PRO A 134 9.30 8.72 2.78
N LYS A 135 9.65 7.75 1.93
CA LYS A 135 8.69 6.81 1.33
C LYS A 135 7.97 5.97 2.38
N ASP A 136 8.72 5.48 3.37
CA ASP A 136 8.20 4.71 4.51
C ASP A 136 7.10 5.47 5.26
N LYS A 137 7.22 6.79 5.40
CA LYS A 137 6.20 7.64 6.06
C LYS A 137 4.95 7.82 5.22
N ILE A 138 5.11 8.02 3.92
CA ILE A 138 3.97 8.12 3.02
C ILE A 138 3.23 6.78 3.02
N LEU A 139 3.95 5.66 2.89
CA LEU A 139 3.34 4.33 2.90
C LEU A 139 2.66 4.00 4.23
N LYS A 140 3.27 4.39 5.36
CA LYS A 140 2.65 4.23 6.68
C LYS A 140 1.33 5.02 6.80
N TYR A 141 1.30 6.23 6.24
CA TYR A 141 0.08 7.03 6.27
C TYR A 141 -1.02 6.43 5.39
N VAL A 142 -0.67 5.86 4.24
CA VAL A 142 -1.61 5.14 3.36
C VAL A 142 -2.19 3.92 4.10
N ASP A 143 -1.33 3.13 4.73
CA ASP A 143 -1.70 1.98 5.57
C ASP A 143 -2.66 2.36 6.71
N ASP A 144 -2.42 3.47 7.42
CA ASP A 144 -3.27 3.91 8.52
C ASP A 144 -4.66 4.42 8.08
N LYS A 145 -4.85 4.72 6.79
CA LYS A 145 -6.09 5.34 6.27
C LYS A 145 -6.95 4.38 5.45
N ILE A 146 -6.33 3.40 4.81
CA ILE A 146 -7.01 2.45 3.94
C ILE A 146 -7.25 1.15 4.71
N ASN A 147 -8.46 0.62 4.59
CA ASN A 147 -8.75 -0.71 5.09
C ASN A 147 -8.46 -1.68 3.95
N THR A 148 -7.31 -2.36 4.00
CA THR A 148 -7.00 -3.44 3.08
C THR A 148 -7.59 -4.76 3.56
N PRO A 149 -7.91 -5.69 2.64
CA PRO A 149 -8.28 -7.05 3.03
C PRO A 149 -7.07 -7.82 3.57
N ASP A 150 -7.31 -8.89 4.33
CA ASP A 150 -6.25 -9.65 5.03
C ASP A 150 -5.18 -10.25 4.11
N TRP A 151 -5.48 -10.45 2.83
CA TRP A 151 -4.54 -10.94 1.83
C TRP A 151 -3.65 -9.84 1.21
N VAL A 152 -3.77 -8.58 1.67
CA VAL A 152 -2.92 -7.46 1.27
C VAL A 152 -2.25 -6.86 2.50
N VAL A 153 -0.94 -7.02 2.59
CA VAL A 153 -0.12 -6.50 3.70
C VAL A 153 0.76 -5.37 3.19
N ILE A 154 0.57 -4.18 3.73
CA ILE A 154 1.43 -3.03 3.46
C ILE A 154 2.56 -3.05 4.47
N ASN A 155 3.81 -3.00 4.02
CA ASN A 155 4.98 -2.92 4.89
C ASN A 155 5.70 -1.58 4.67
N PRO A 156 5.41 -0.57 5.51
CA PRO A 156 6.03 0.75 5.38
C PRO A 156 7.55 0.71 5.49
N LYS A 157 8.10 -0.16 6.34
CA LYS A 157 9.54 -0.22 6.60
C LYS A 157 10.33 -0.76 5.41
N GLU A 158 9.79 -1.77 4.75
CA GLU A 158 10.38 -2.37 3.55
C GLU A 158 9.93 -1.67 2.26
N GLU A 159 9.16 -0.57 2.39
CA GLU A 159 8.64 0.23 1.27
C GLU A 159 7.87 -0.61 0.23
N SER A 160 7.11 -1.60 0.70
CA SER A 160 6.53 -2.63 -0.15
C SER A 160 5.08 -2.98 0.21
N ILE A 161 4.40 -3.63 -0.73
CA ILE A 161 3.07 -4.22 -0.53
C ILE A 161 3.12 -5.69 -0.93
N TYR A 162 2.76 -6.58 -0.02
CA TYR A 162 2.64 -8.01 -0.28
C TYR A 162 1.19 -8.37 -0.58
N ILE A 163 0.98 -9.05 -1.70
CA ILE A 163 -0.32 -9.50 -2.17
C ILE A 163 -0.35 -11.03 -2.14
N ALA A 164 -0.98 -11.58 -1.11
CA ALA A 164 -1.16 -13.00 -0.86
C ALA A 164 -2.31 -13.59 -1.71
N LEU A 165 -2.17 -13.57 -3.04
CA LEU A 165 -3.20 -14.05 -3.97
C LEU A 165 -3.65 -15.49 -3.68
N THR A 166 -2.73 -16.33 -3.22
CA THR A 166 -2.99 -17.73 -2.84
C THR A 166 -3.93 -17.87 -1.64
N GLN A 167 -4.01 -16.84 -0.80
CA GLN A 167 -4.82 -16.78 0.43
C GLN A 167 -6.15 -16.04 0.24
N MET A 168 -6.40 -15.49 -0.95
CA MET A 168 -7.62 -14.75 -1.23
C MET A 168 -8.84 -15.68 -1.15
N GLU A 169 -9.82 -15.30 -0.32
CA GLU A 169 -11.09 -16.01 -0.21
C GLU A 169 -12.03 -15.60 -1.34
N LEU A 170 -12.11 -16.44 -2.38
CA LEU A 170 -13.02 -16.27 -3.49
C LEU A 170 -14.32 -17.05 -3.30
N LYS A 171 -15.40 -16.54 -3.90
CA LYS A 171 -16.66 -17.29 -3.99
C LYS A 171 -16.41 -18.60 -4.76
N SER A 172 -16.85 -19.71 -4.19
CA SER A 172 -16.62 -21.07 -4.71
C SER A 172 -15.19 -21.60 -4.51
N ASN A 173 -14.46 -21.11 -3.50
CA ASN A 173 -13.17 -21.67 -3.05
C ASN A 173 -12.10 -21.81 -4.14
N PHE A 174 -12.19 -21.05 -5.23
CA PHE A 174 -11.15 -21.05 -6.25
C PHE A 174 -9.87 -20.44 -5.68
N LYS A 175 -8.73 -21.03 -6.02
CA LYS A 175 -7.41 -20.53 -5.69
C LYS A 175 -6.78 -19.89 -6.92
N VAL A 176 -6.09 -18.78 -6.74
CA VAL A 176 -5.45 -18.04 -7.83
C VAL A 176 -4.00 -17.79 -7.47
N LYS A 177 -3.12 -17.94 -8.45
CA LYS A 177 -1.73 -17.48 -8.34
C LYS A 177 -1.24 -16.93 -9.67
N VAL A 178 -0.22 -16.09 -9.60
CA VAL A 178 0.49 -15.60 -10.78
C VAL A 178 1.40 -16.70 -11.31
N GLN A 179 1.34 -16.90 -12.63
CA GLN A 179 2.24 -17.79 -13.37
C GLN A 179 3.29 -16.98 -14.13
N GLN A 180 2.88 -15.85 -14.72
CA GLN A 180 3.77 -14.91 -15.40
C GLN A 180 3.23 -13.49 -15.25
N PHE A 181 4.09 -12.52 -14.96
CA PHE A 181 3.71 -11.12 -14.78
C PHE A 181 4.77 -10.20 -15.37
N ASN A 182 4.83 -10.13 -16.69
CA ASN A 182 5.73 -9.23 -17.40
C ASN A 182 4.91 -8.08 -18.00
N LEU A 183 5.00 -6.91 -17.36
CA LEU A 183 4.30 -5.70 -17.80
C LEU A 183 4.90 -5.09 -19.07
N ALA A 184 6.22 -5.14 -19.24
CA ALA A 184 6.90 -4.60 -20.42
C ALA A 184 6.46 -5.32 -21.71
N GLU A 185 6.27 -6.64 -21.65
CA GLU A 185 5.87 -7.46 -22.80
C GLU A 185 4.36 -7.74 -22.88
N ASP A 186 3.55 -7.19 -21.98
CA ASP A 186 2.11 -7.49 -21.85
C ASP A 186 1.81 -9.00 -21.73
N GLN A 187 2.69 -9.72 -21.03
CA GLN A 187 2.57 -11.16 -20.80
C GLN A 187 2.13 -11.43 -19.37
N LEU A 188 0.82 -11.46 -19.19
CA LEU A 188 0.19 -11.74 -17.91
C LEU A 188 -0.52 -13.09 -17.98
N SER A 189 -0.14 -14.02 -17.11
CA SER A 189 -0.81 -15.30 -16.98
C SER A 189 -1.00 -15.70 -15.52
N PHE A 190 -2.17 -16.28 -15.27
CA PHE A 190 -2.64 -16.67 -13.95
C PHE A 190 -3.03 -18.13 -13.99
N ARG A 191 -2.70 -18.85 -12.92
CA ARG A 191 -3.21 -20.19 -12.71
C ARG A 191 -4.40 -20.11 -11.75
N ILE A 192 -5.51 -20.65 -12.21
CA ILE A 192 -6.74 -20.79 -11.42
C ILE A 192 -6.93 -22.26 -11.11
N LYS A 193 -7.07 -22.58 -9.84
CA LYS A 193 -7.29 -23.93 -9.36
C LYS A 193 -8.65 -24.03 -8.70
N ILE A 194 -9.39 -25.07 -9.08
CA ILE A 194 -10.71 -25.38 -8.54
C ILE A 194 -10.60 -26.70 -7.76
N PRO A 195 -10.68 -26.67 -6.43
CA PRO A 195 -10.63 -27.89 -5.61
C PRO A 195 -11.76 -28.87 -5.97
N ASN A 196 -11.48 -30.17 -5.94
CA ASN A 196 -12.47 -31.21 -6.26
C ASN A 196 -13.70 -31.19 -5.33
N GLU A 197 -13.51 -30.84 -4.06
CA GLU A 197 -14.58 -30.67 -3.06
C GLU A 197 -15.63 -29.64 -3.54
N THR A 198 -15.20 -28.60 -4.26
CA THR A 198 -16.09 -27.58 -4.82
C THR A 198 -16.90 -28.11 -6.00
N LEU A 199 -16.37 -29.11 -6.71
CA LEU A 199 -17.00 -29.74 -7.87
C LEU A 199 -17.93 -30.90 -7.48
N GLY A 200 -18.02 -31.25 -6.19
CA GLY A 200 -18.78 -32.41 -5.72
C GLY A 200 -18.16 -33.74 -6.17
N LEU A 201 -16.84 -33.76 -6.35
CA LEU A 201 -16.06 -34.92 -6.78
C LEU A 201 -15.22 -35.43 -5.60
N ASP A 202 -15.89 -35.95 -4.57
CA ASP A 202 -15.24 -36.64 -3.44
C ASP A 202 -15.05 -38.15 -3.73
#